data_AF-A0A1J9RQ83-F1
#
_entry.id   AF-A0A1J9RQ83-F1
#
_cell.length_a   1.000
_cell.length_b   1.000
_cell.length_c   1.000
_cell.angle_alpha   90.00
_cell.angle_beta   90.00
_cell.angle_gamma   90.00
#
_symmetry.space_group_name_H-M   'P 1'
#
loop_
_entity.id
_entity.type
_entity.pdbx_description
1 polymer ?
#
loop_
_entity_poly.entity_id
_entity_poly.type
_entity_poly.pdbx_seq_one_letter_code
_entity_poly.pdbx_strand_id
1 'polypeptide(L)'
;MGRPGPVAWPSARWTAAKLCLARLPDEVLILIIENCDIDALLQLRLTSRAFRSLIATYESTIVQEVARTTFPGCKLILRPPEDHDLLKSPYTLHWLTGLIPRHLAAIVVDRHRYCGTPLPALDGVPAEDEIGDEIRAHIAHGFSILETLSLIAQDVEDTPDSKIESKLPPELVARGPPAPRWRKYTPNRVYRQTKRALWSWRRPQESAEKKRRAALQRRQDLITALQCNFIHKRMTPDEAADFDAMWTVLRMAFQHHRYFNIGVPLFDWGKPDRRDVFWGNSWVNWYVLRAGASFWWRNYWLKSIRVAAAGGSTSTGHLLLEDFTKPSTGSKRKRSKGGGGGGGGGEQQKDTRPTGWAEINLAWHIRTREQIEIERAGAEEVFATIRQRMKGAHVVRLPTFDEYRAMVRSLRGEGSTTASQDKDDPLKRYCATMTVL
;
A
#
# COMPACT_ATOMS: atom_id res chain seq x y z
N MET A 1 -30.52 37.56 -52.94
CA MET A 1 -29.93 36.92 -51.75
C MET A 1 -29.78 35.42 -52.02
N GLY A 2 -28.57 34.97 -52.35
CA GLY A 2 -28.30 33.56 -52.69
C GLY A 2 -28.13 32.71 -51.44
N ARG A 3 -28.77 31.54 -51.41
CA ARG A 3 -28.59 30.56 -50.33
C ARG A 3 -27.15 30.03 -50.36
N PRO A 4 -26.44 29.96 -49.21
CA PRO A 4 -25.13 29.33 -49.16
C PRO A 4 -25.29 27.85 -49.53
N GLY A 5 -24.54 27.43 -50.55
CA GLY A 5 -24.51 26.04 -51.00
C GLY A 5 -23.95 25.12 -49.90
N PRO A 6 -24.29 23.82 -49.94
CA PRO A 6 -23.81 22.85 -48.96
C PRO A 6 -22.30 22.81 -48.99
N VAL A 7 -21.67 23.13 -47.85
CA VAL A 7 -20.23 22.97 -47.65
C VAL A 7 -19.95 21.48 -47.71
N ALA A 8 -19.43 21.03 -48.85
CA ALA A 8 -18.98 19.66 -49.04
C ALA A 8 -17.78 19.44 -48.11
N TRP A 9 -18.05 18.86 -46.94
CA TRP A 9 -17.00 18.28 -46.12
C TRP A 9 -16.28 17.25 -46.98
N PRO A 10 -14.96 17.35 -47.18
CA PRO A 10 -14.25 16.37 -47.95
C PRO A 10 -14.55 15.01 -47.35
N SER A 11 -15.16 14.13 -48.14
CA SER A 11 -15.38 12.74 -47.82
C SER A 11 -14.02 12.09 -47.67
N ALA A 12 -13.43 12.27 -46.49
CA ALA A 12 -12.17 11.70 -46.11
C ALA A 12 -12.36 10.19 -46.21
N ARG A 13 -11.78 9.61 -47.25
CA ARG A 13 -11.30 8.23 -47.17
C ARG A 13 -10.31 8.23 -46.00
N TRP A 14 -10.84 8.02 -44.80
CA TRP A 14 -10.11 7.47 -43.68
C TRP A 14 -9.76 6.04 -44.10
N THR A 15 -8.81 5.90 -45.05
CA THR A 15 -7.96 4.72 -45.04
C THR A 15 -7.44 4.61 -43.61
N ALA A 16 -7.31 3.40 -43.10
CA ALA A 16 -6.89 3.12 -41.74
C ALA A 16 -5.41 3.54 -41.48
N ALA A 17 -5.06 4.80 -41.78
CA ALA A 17 -4.02 5.56 -41.15
C ALA A 17 -4.34 5.52 -39.67
N LYS A 18 -3.75 4.52 -38.99
CA LYS A 18 -3.85 4.32 -37.55
C LYS A 18 -3.75 5.68 -36.90
N LEU A 19 -4.86 6.14 -36.32
CA LEU A 19 -4.91 7.35 -35.51
C LEU A 19 -3.85 7.18 -34.44
N CYS A 20 -2.71 7.83 -34.66
CA CYS A 20 -1.57 7.75 -33.78
C CYS A 20 -1.69 8.95 -32.87
N LEU A 21 -2.06 8.73 -31.61
CA LEU A 21 -2.13 9.77 -30.59
C LEU A 21 -0.87 10.66 -30.61
N ALA A 22 0.30 10.07 -30.83
CA ALA A 22 1.59 10.78 -30.91
C ALA A 22 1.73 11.76 -32.10
N ARG A 23 0.75 11.88 -33.00
CA ARG A 23 0.73 12.88 -34.09
C ARG A 23 -0.10 14.12 -33.75
N LEU A 24 -0.80 14.12 -32.61
CA LEU A 24 -1.51 15.29 -32.14
C LEU A 24 -0.52 16.38 -31.71
N PRO A 25 -0.89 17.67 -31.79
CA PRO A 25 -0.10 18.75 -31.22
C PRO A 25 0.17 18.54 -29.72
N ASP A 26 1.33 19.01 -29.25
CA ASP A 26 1.77 18.83 -27.87
C ASP A 26 0.76 19.40 -26.87
N GLU A 27 0.11 20.51 -27.19
CA GLU A 27 -0.91 21.14 -26.34
C GLU A 27 -2.11 20.22 -26.12
N VAL A 28 -2.56 19.53 -27.18
CA VAL A 28 -3.67 18.57 -27.10
C VAL A 28 -3.25 17.33 -26.31
N LEU A 29 -2.01 16.89 -26.50
CA LEU A 29 -1.46 15.77 -25.74
C LEU A 29 -1.36 16.08 -24.25
N ILE A 30 -0.91 17.29 -23.88
CA ILE A 30 -0.85 17.74 -22.49
C ILE A 30 -2.26 17.68 -21.87
N LEU A 31 -3.28 18.25 -22.52
CA LEU A 31 -4.66 18.22 -22.01
C LEU A 31 -5.17 16.78 -21.81
N ILE A 32 -4.85 15.85 -22.72
CA ILE A 32 -5.22 14.43 -22.56
C ILE A 32 -4.50 13.82 -21.36
N ILE A 33 -3.22 14.14 -21.17
CA ILE A 33 -2.39 13.59 -20.10
C ILE A 33 -2.82 14.13 -18.73
N GLU A 34 -3.20 15.40 -18.62
CA GLU A 34 -3.67 16.03 -17.37
C GLU A 34 -4.91 15.34 -16.79
N ASN A 35 -5.73 14.73 -17.65
CA ASN A 35 -6.92 13.96 -17.28
C ASN A 35 -6.63 12.47 -17.00
N CYS A 36 -5.36 12.03 -17.06
CA CYS A 36 -4.99 10.66 -16.76
C CYS A 36 -4.77 10.47 -15.24
N ASP A 37 -5.02 9.25 -14.74
CA ASP A 37 -4.56 8.86 -13.40
C ASP A 37 -3.05 8.55 -13.39
N ILE A 38 -2.44 8.45 -12.20
CA ILE A 38 -1.01 8.16 -12.06
C ILE A 38 -0.60 6.89 -12.82
N ASP A 39 -1.40 5.82 -12.73
CA ASP A 39 -1.10 4.55 -13.40
C ASP A 39 -1.10 4.72 -14.93
N ALA A 40 -2.10 5.41 -15.49
CA ALA A 40 -2.20 5.70 -16.91
C ALA A 40 -1.04 6.58 -17.39
N LEU A 41 -0.64 7.61 -16.63
CA LEU A 41 0.53 8.43 -16.94
C LEU A 41 1.81 7.58 -17.01
N LEU A 42 2.04 6.73 -16.01
CA LEU A 42 3.23 5.89 -15.94
C LEU A 42 3.26 4.87 -17.09
N GLN A 43 2.11 4.29 -17.45
CA GLN A 43 2.02 3.39 -18.60
C GLN A 43 2.23 4.13 -19.92
N LEU A 44 1.61 5.30 -20.10
CA LEU A 44 1.76 6.12 -21.31
C LEU A 44 3.23 6.45 -21.57
N ARG A 45 3.99 6.80 -20.53
CA ARG A 45 5.44 7.05 -20.59
C ARG A 45 6.27 5.87 -21.10
N LEU A 46 5.76 4.64 -20.96
CA LEU A 46 6.42 3.43 -21.45
C LEU A 46 6.01 3.08 -22.89
N THR A 47 4.90 3.62 -23.41
CA THR A 47 4.40 3.28 -24.76
C THR A 47 5.19 3.91 -25.91
N SER A 48 5.68 5.16 -25.75
CA SER A 48 6.29 5.93 -26.84
C SER A 48 7.39 6.86 -26.34
N ARG A 49 8.44 7.03 -27.16
CA ARG A 49 9.50 8.02 -26.91
C ARG A 49 8.98 9.45 -26.95
N ALA A 50 7.98 9.74 -27.81
CA ALA A 50 7.37 11.06 -27.91
C ALA A 50 6.68 11.44 -26.59
N PHE A 51 5.84 10.56 -26.04
CA PHE A 51 5.21 10.78 -24.73
C PHE A 51 6.23 10.92 -23.61
N ARG A 52 7.29 10.09 -23.61
CA ARG A 52 8.36 10.24 -22.62
C ARG A 52 9.05 11.60 -22.71
N SER A 53 9.32 12.10 -23.91
CA SER A 53 9.94 13.41 -24.12
C SER A 53 9.00 14.53 -23.68
N LEU A 54 7.73 14.47 -24.09
CA LEU A 54 6.71 15.45 -23.70
C LEU A 54 6.55 15.52 -22.18
N ILE A 55 6.40 14.37 -21.52
CA ILE A 55 6.28 14.30 -20.05
C ILE A 55 7.54 14.84 -19.37
N ALA A 56 8.74 14.60 -19.92
CA ALA A 56 9.98 15.14 -19.36
C ALA A 56 10.10 16.66 -19.55
N THR A 57 9.64 17.19 -20.69
CA THR A 57 9.66 18.63 -20.98
C THR A 57 8.67 19.40 -20.11
N TYR A 58 7.48 18.84 -19.88
CA TYR A 58 6.38 19.48 -19.13
C TYR A 58 6.11 18.78 -17.78
N GLU A 59 7.16 18.21 -17.16
CA GLU A 59 7.03 17.35 -15.99
C GLU A 59 6.29 18.04 -14.85
N SER A 60 6.66 19.28 -14.52
CA SER A 60 6.11 20.02 -13.39
C SER A 60 4.60 20.30 -13.52
N THR A 61 4.13 20.63 -14.71
CA THR A 61 2.70 20.93 -14.96
C THR A 61 1.89 19.63 -15.00
N ILE A 62 2.35 18.66 -15.80
CA ILE A 62 1.65 17.38 -15.98
C ILE A 62 1.51 16.64 -14.65
N VAL A 63 2.59 16.59 -13.85
CA VAL A 63 2.60 15.90 -12.57
C VAL A 63 1.60 16.51 -11.58
N GLN A 64 1.48 17.84 -11.53
CA GLN A 64 0.53 18.50 -10.64
C GLN A 64 -0.92 18.19 -11.01
N GLU A 65 -1.26 18.29 -12.29
CA GLU A 65 -2.64 18.03 -12.73
C GLU A 65 -2.99 16.55 -12.58
N VAL A 66 -2.09 15.63 -12.94
CA VAL A 66 -2.30 14.19 -12.72
C VAL A 66 -2.46 13.88 -11.23
N ALA A 67 -1.71 14.56 -10.34
CA ALA A 67 -1.88 14.42 -8.90
C ALA A 67 -3.28 14.88 -8.44
N ARG A 68 -3.77 16.03 -8.93
CA ARG A 68 -5.12 16.53 -8.60
C ARG A 68 -6.23 15.64 -9.13
N THR A 69 -6.07 15.14 -10.36
CA THR A 69 -6.98 14.17 -10.98
C THR A 69 -7.01 12.86 -10.19
N THR A 70 -5.85 12.41 -9.70
CA THR A 70 -5.74 11.15 -8.95
C THR A 70 -6.18 11.27 -7.49
N PHE A 71 -5.96 12.41 -6.85
CA PHE A 71 -6.25 12.64 -5.43
C PHE A 71 -7.20 13.83 -5.23
N PRO A 72 -8.45 13.73 -5.72
CA PRO A 72 -9.40 14.83 -5.62
C PRO A 72 -9.66 15.17 -4.15
N GLY A 73 -9.52 16.45 -3.79
CA GLY A 73 -9.80 16.96 -2.45
C GLY A 73 -8.75 16.66 -1.37
N CYS A 74 -7.65 15.98 -1.69
CA CYS A 74 -6.59 15.63 -0.74
C CYS A 74 -5.59 16.78 -0.55
N LYS A 75 -5.94 17.83 0.19
CA LYS A 75 -5.15 19.08 0.23
C LYS A 75 -3.81 18.90 0.93
N LEU A 76 -3.76 18.12 2.01
CA LEU A 76 -2.52 17.89 2.76
C LEU A 76 -1.48 17.14 1.92
N ILE A 77 -1.87 16.06 1.27
CA ILE A 77 -0.95 15.22 0.49
C ILE A 77 -0.40 15.95 -0.74
N LEU A 78 -1.21 16.83 -1.33
CA LEU A 78 -0.85 17.63 -2.51
C LEU A 78 0.02 18.85 -2.18
N ARG A 79 0.38 19.07 -0.90
CA ARG A 79 1.30 20.14 -0.53
C ARG A 79 2.66 19.94 -1.23
N PRO A 80 3.28 21.03 -1.70
CA PRO A 80 4.66 20.96 -2.17
C PRO A 80 5.56 20.49 -1.01
N PRO A 81 6.63 19.72 -1.29
CA PRO A 81 7.66 19.43 -0.30
C PRO A 81 8.22 20.70 0.31
N GLU A 82 8.41 20.71 1.63
CA GLU A 82 8.95 21.86 2.35
C GLU A 82 10.40 22.16 1.95
N ASP A 83 11.21 21.12 1.75
CA ASP A 83 12.66 21.21 1.49
C ASP A 83 13.05 21.40 0.01
N HIS A 84 12.20 22.02 -0.81
CA HIS A 84 12.52 22.16 -2.23
C HIS A 84 13.44 23.35 -2.53
N ASP A 85 14.40 23.12 -3.44
CA ASP A 85 15.24 24.17 -4.01
C ASP A 85 14.36 25.18 -4.77
N LEU A 86 14.42 26.47 -4.40
CA LEU A 86 13.63 27.54 -5.02
C LEU A 86 13.88 27.66 -6.53
N LEU A 87 14.99 27.13 -7.03
CA LEU A 87 15.36 27.16 -8.45
C LEU A 87 14.80 25.96 -9.24
N LYS A 88 14.30 24.92 -8.57
CA LYS A 88 13.79 23.70 -9.22
C LYS A 88 12.33 23.48 -8.86
N SER A 89 11.54 23.03 -9.84
CA SER A 89 10.16 22.67 -9.54
C SER A 89 10.14 21.49 -8.55
N PRO A 90 9.38 21.60 -7.45
CA PRO A 90 9.22 20.48 -6.51
C PRO A 90 8.47 19.29 -7.11
N TYR A 91 7.72 19.54 -8.18
CA TYR A 91 6.81 18.58 -8.79
C TYR A 91 7.54 17.73 -9.81
N THR A 92 7.98 16.55 -9.35
CA THR A 92 8.65 15.55 -10.16
C THR A 92 7.83 14.27 -10.23
N LEU A 93 8.11 13.40 -11.20
CA LEU A 93 7.54 12.05 -11.25
C LEU A 93 7.85 11.26 -9.98
N HIS A 94 9.01 11.51 -9.35
CA HIS A 94 9.34 10.90 -8.07
C HIS A 94 8.37 11.37 -6.97
N TRP A 95 8.13 12.68 -6.86
CA TRP A 95 7.12 13.23 -5.96
C TRP A 95 5.74 12.61 -6.21
N LEU A 96 5.30 12.54 -7.49
CA LEU A 96 4.02 11.96 -7.88
C LEU A 96 3.88 10.51 -7.40
N THR A 97 4.88 9.67 -7.67
CA THR A 97 4.87 8.28 -7.23
C THR A 97 4.94 8.15 -5.70
N GLY A 98 5.59 9.09 -5.03
CA GLY A 98 5.65 9.19 -3.57
C GLY A 98 4.31 9.58 -2.91
N LEU A 99 3.35 10.11 -3.68
CA LEU A 99 2.01 10.39 -3.16
C LEU A 99 1.20 9.12 -2.87
N ILE A 100 1.47 8.01 -3.58
CA ILE A 100 0.78 6.73 -3.36
C ILE A 100 0.96 6.23 -1.91
N PRO A 101 2.18 6.04 -1.38
CA PRO A 101 2.35 5.61 0.01
C PRO A 101 1.85 6.65 1.02
N ARG A 102 1.95 7.95 0.73
CA ARG A 102 1.38 9.02 1.59
C ARG A 102 -0.13 8.93 1.69
N HIS A 103 -0.79 8.67 0.57
CA HIS A 103 -2.23 8.52 0.53
C HIS A 103 -2.69 7.24 1.23
N LEU A 104 -1.99 6.12 1.01
CA LEU A 104 -2.25 4.88 1.76
C LEU A 104 -2.06 5.10 3.28
N ALA A 105 -1.04 5.83 3.69
CA ALA A 105 -0.82 6.21 5.08
C ALA A 105 -1.97 7.02 5.65
N ALA A 106 -2.45 8.02 4.91
CA ALA A 106 -3.61 8.82 5.31
C ALA A 106 -4.86 7.96 5.52
N ILE A 107 -5.14 7.02 4.61
CA ILE A 107 -6.28 6.11 4.74
C ILE A 107 -6.14 5.21 5.98
N VAL A 108 -4.98 4.57 6.18
CA VAL A 108 -4.86 3.60 7.28
C VAL A 108 -4.85 4.27 8.64
N VAL A 109 -4.33 5.51 8.73
CA VAL A 109 -4.39 6.32 9.95
C VAL A 109 -5.81 6.79 10.23
N ASP A 110 -6.52 7.30 9.23
CA ASP A 110 -7.92 7.72 9.35
C ASP A 110 -8.83 6.54 9.76
N ARG A 111 -8.56 5.36 9.21
CA ARG A 111 -9.29 4.12 9.53
C ARG A 111 -8.77 3.39 10.77
N HIS A 112 -7.70 3.88 11.39
CA HIS A 112 -7.16 3.22 12.56
C HIS A 112 -8.15 3.35 13.72
N ARG A 113 -8.91 2.28 13.97
CA ARG A 113 -9.81 2.17 15.10
C ARG A 113 -9.18 1.28 16.15
N TYR A 114 -9.11 1.75 17.40
CA TYR A 114 -8.54 0.95 18.47
C TYR A 114 -9.45 -0.28 18.75
N CYS A 115 -9.01 -1.47 18.32
CA CYS A 115 -9.68 -2.74 18.59
C CYS A 115 -9.58 -3.06 20.10
N GLY A 116 -10.52 -2.63 20.92
CA GLY A 116 -10.55 -3.06 22.32
C GLY A 116 -11.45 -2.27 23.25
N THR A 117 -11.87 -1.07 22.85
CA THR A 117 -12.79 -0.24 23.64
C THR A 117 -14.11 -0.11 22.89
N PRO A 118 -15.25 -0.45 23.51
CA PRO A 118 -16.59 -0.26 22.93
C PRO A 118 -17.00 1.22 22.83
N LEU A 119 -16.05 2.15 22.94
CA LEU A 119 -16.31 3.57 22.90
C LEU A 119 -16.15 4.06 21.45
N PRO A 120 -17.19 4.63 20.83
CA PRO A 120 -17.18 5.17 19.46
C PRO A 120 -16.34 6.45 19.30
N ALA A 121 -15.37 6.72 20.19
CA ALA A 121 -14.63 7.98 20.25
C ALA A 121 -13.11 7.81 20.01
N LEU A 122 -12.64 6.59 19.78
CA LEU A 122 -11.26 6.30 19.36
C LEU A 122 -11.22 6.16 17.83
N ASP A 123 -11.64 7.23 17.17
CA ASP A 123 -11.59 7.37 15.72
C ASP A 123 -10.15 7.72 15.30
N GLY A 124 -9.73 7.24 14.14
CA GLY A 124 -8.42 7.54 13.58
C GLY A 124 -8.21 9.03 13.36
N VAL A 125 -6.99 9.43 12.99
CA VAL A 125 -6.71 10.85 12.70
C VAL A 125 -7.18 11.16 11.28
N PRO A 126 -8.11 12.12 11.08
CA PRO A 126 -8.63 12.44 9.76
C PRO A 126 -7.51 12.71 8.76
N ALA A 127 -7.70 12.27 7.52
CA ALA A 127 -6.69 12.39 6.46
C ALA A 127 -6.22 13.84 6.21
N GLU A 128 -7.09 14.82 6.45
CA GLU A 128 -6.83 16.26 6.24
C GLU A 128 -6.49 17.02 7.54
N ASP A 129 -6.26 16.33 8.66
CA ASP A 129 -5.87 16.93 9.94
C ASP A 129 -4.35 16.89 10.14
N GLU A 130 -3.68 18.04 10.12
CA GLU A 130 -2.21 18.20 10.17
C GLU A 130 -1.55 17.52 11.38
N ILE A 131 -2.29 17.31 12.47
CA ILE A 131 -1.83 16.57 13.66
C ILE A 131 -1.28 15.19 13.28
N GLY A 132 -1.84 14.58 12.23
CA GLY A 132 -1.45 13.26 11.75
C GLY A 132 -0.24 13.25 10.80
N ASP A 133 0.38 14.39 10.48
CA ASP A 133 1.40 14.43 9.41
C ASP A 133 2.66 13.65 9.76
N GLU A 134 3.15 13.77 11.00
CA GLU A 134 4.34 13.03 11.48
C GLU A 134 4.12 11.51 11.42
N ILE A 135 3.02 11.03 12.01
CA ILE A 135 2.67 9.61 11.97
C ILE A 135 2.42 9.11 10.54
N ARG A 136 1.75 9.90 9.69
CA ARG A 136 1.55 9.54 8.28
C ARG A 136 2.86 9.47 7.51
N ALA A 137 3.84 10.33 7.83
CA ALA A 137 5.17 10.28 7.22
C ALA A 137 5.89 8.96 7.55
N HIS A 138 5.91 8.54 8.82
CA HIS A 138 6.47 7.25 9.23
C HIS A 138 5.76 6.07 8.54
N ILE A 139 4.42 6.10 8.49
CA ILE A 139 3.65 5.02 7.86
C ILE A 139 3.86 4.97 6.34
N ALA A 140 3.92 6.14 5.68
CA ALA A 140 4.22 6.23 4.25
C ALA A 140 5.63 5.70 3.94
N HIS A 141 6.58 5.98 4.83
CA HIS A 141 7.92 5.42 4.72
C HIS A 141 7.91 3.89 4.86
N GLY A 142 7.16 3.36 5.84
CA GLY A 142 6.89 1.92 5.97
C GLY A 142 6.28 1.28 4.71
N PHE A 143 5.32 1.93 4.05
CA PHE A 143 4.76 1.46 2.78
C PHE A 143 5.80 1.43 1.65
N SER A 144 6.72 2.40 1.62
CA SER A 144 7.79 2.46 0.63
C SER A 144 8.79 1.31 0.80
N ILE A 145 9.08 0.96 2.05
CA ILE A 145 9.87 -0.24 2.40
C ILE A 145 9.14 -1.51 1.96
N LEU A 146 7.84 -1.62 2.25
CA LEU A 146 7.01 -2.76 1.83
C LEU A 146 7.04 -2.95 0.31
N GLU A 147 6.92 -1.86 -0.46
CA GLU A 147 7.03 -1.90 -1.91
C GLU A 147 8.42 -2.38 -2.36
N THR A 148 9.49 -1.92 -1.71
CA THR A 148 10.85 -2.38 -2.00
C THR A 148 11.02 -3.88 -1.75
N LEU A 149 10.49 -4.40 -0.64
CA LEU A 149 10.49 -5.84 -0.33
C LEU A 149 9.69 -6.65 -1.36
N SER A 150 8.56 -6.10 -1.82
CA SER A 150 7.73 -6.70 -2.88
C SER A 150 8.45 -6.74 -4.22
N LEU A 151 9.13 -5.66 -4.62
CA LEU A 151 9.92 -5.63 -5.85
C LEU A 151 11.05 -6.66 -5.85
N ILE A 152 11.68 -6.90 -4.69
CA ILE A 152 12.66 -7.99 -4.54
C ILE A 152 11.99 -9.35 -4.78
N ALA A 153 10.80 -9.57 -4.25
CA ALA A 153 10.07 -10.82 -4.47
C ALA A 153 9.69 -11.01 -5.94
N GLN A 154 9.16 -9.97 -6.58
CA GLN A 154 8.77 -9.98 -8.00
C GLN A 154 9.96 -10.22 -8.94
N ASP A 155 11.11 -9.57 -8.69
CA ASP A 155 12.32 -9.79 -9.50
C ASP A 155 12.78 -11.26 -9.48
N VAL A 156 12.65 -11.94 -8.34
CA VAL A 156 12.96 -13.38 -8.25
C VAL A 156 11.91 -14.23 -8.95
N GLU A 157 10.64 -13.87 -8.84
CA GLU A 157 9.54 -14.62 -9.48
C GLU A 157 9.58 -14.54 -11.01
N ASP A 158 9.92 -13.37 -11.54
CA ASP A 158 10.08 -13.12 -12.98
C ASP A 158 11.38 -13.72 -13.53
N THR A 159 12.33 -14.05 -12.64
CA THR A 159 13.58 -14.71 -13.05
C THR A 159 13.30 -16.17 -13.42
N PRO A 160 13.71 -16.61 -14.63
CA PRO A 160 13.57 -18.02 -15.02
C PRO A 160 14.42 -18.92 -14.13
N ASP A 161 13.98 -20.15 -13.88
CA ASP A 161 14.64 -21.08 -12.95
C ASP A 161 16.13 -21.31 -13.27
N SER A 162 16.50 -21.27 -14.55
CA SER A 162 17.88 -21.41 -15.03
C SER A 162 18.80 -20.25 -14.62
N LYS A 163 18.25 -19.10 -14.24
CA LYS A 163 19.00 -17.89 -13.87
C LYS A 163 18.88 -17.54 -12.38
N ILE A 164 18.14 -18.31 -11.59
CA ILE A 164 17.94 -18.06 -10.16
C ILE A 164 19.27 -17.97 -9.40
N GLU A 165 20.23 -18.86 -9.69
CA GLU A 165 21.54 -18.86 -9.02
C GLU A 165 22.35 -17.59 -9.30
N SER A 166 22.14 -16.94 -10.45
CA SER A 166 22.84 -15.70 -10.81
C SER A 166 22.40 -14.48 -9.99
N LYS A 167 21.23 -14.55 -9.33
CA LYS A 167 20.69 -13.48 -8.48
C LYS A 167 21.21 -13.55 -7.04
N LEU A 168 21.91 -14.62 -6.68
CA LEU A 168 22.50 -14.73 -5.35
C LEU A 168 23.57 -13.64 -5.17
N PRO A 169 23.49 -12.84 -4.09
CA PRO A 169 24.53 -11.89 -3.77
C PRO A 169 25.89 -12.61 -3.69
N PRO A 170 26.96 -12.05 -4.26
CA PRO A 170 28.29 -12.68 -4.24
C PRO A 170 28.74 -13.07 -2.83
N GLU A 171 28.31 -12.32 -1.81
CA GLU A 171 28.68 -12.61 -0.41
C GLU A 171 27.94 -13.83 0.18
N LEU A 172 26.79 -14.22 -0.38
CA LEU A 172 26.12 -15.47 -0.02
C LEU A 172 26.81 -16.68 -0.65
N VAL A 173 27.41 -16.49 -1.82
CA VAL A 173 28.11 -17.52 -2.61
C VAL A 173 29.57 -17.67 -2.16
N ALA A 174 30.24 -16.58 -1.79
CA ALA A 174 31.64 -16.55 -1.41
C ALA A 174 31.88 -17.29 -0.08
N ARG A 175 32.86 -18.21 -0.06
CA ARG A 175 33.41 -18.83 1.15
C ARG A 175 34.38 -17.88 1.87
N GLY A 176 34.01 -16.60 2.00
CA GLY A 176 34.83 -15.64 2.73
C GLY A 176 35.00 -16.05 4.20
N PRO A 177 36.09 -15.64 4.86
CA PRO A 177 36.26 -15.83 6.30
C PRO A 177 35.06 -15.20 7.04
N PRO A 178 34.60 -15.82 8.15
CA PRO A 178 33.44 -15.33 8.88
C PRO A 178 33.62 -13.86 9.28
N ALA A 179 32.54 -13.08 9.17
CA ALA A 179 32.54 -11.68 9.57
C ALA A 179 33.11 -11.51 11.00
N PRO A 180 33.81 -10.40 11.29
CA PRO A 180 34.48 -10.18 12.58
C PRO A 180 33.52 -10.32 13.77
N ARG A 181 34.02 -10.97 14.83
CA ARG A 181 33.29 -11.48 16.02
C ARG A 181 32.45 -10.46 16.82
N TRP A 182 32.56 -9.17 16.52
CA TRP A 182 31.88 -8.10 17.26
C TRP A 182 30.42 -7.92 16.82
N ARG A 183 30.03 -8.52 15.69
CA ARG A 183 28.63 -8.80 15.37
C ARG A 183 28.36 -10.28 15.68
N LYS A 184 28.08 -10.62 16.95
CA LYS A 184 27.46 -11.93 17.31
C LYS A 184 26.01 -11.99 16.83
N TYR A 185 25.78 -11.68 15.56
CA TYR A 185 24.54 -12.04 14.89
C TYR A 185 24.64 -13.54 14.64
N THR A 186 23.93 -14.33 15.44
CA THR A 186 23.65 -15.71 15.08
C THR A 186 22.55 -15.64 14.04
N PRO A 187 22.82 -15.85 12.73
CA PRO A 187 21.75 -15.89 11.75
C PRO A 187 20.68 -16.86 12.21
N ASN A 188 19.42 -16.44 12.03
CA ASN A 188 18.27 -17.21 12.45
C ASN A 188 18.41 -18.63 11.90
N ARG A 189 17.86 -19.62 12.63
CA ARG A 189 17.99 -21.05 12.28
C ARG A 189 17.61 -21.28 10.82
N VAL A 190 16.64 -20.53 10.33
CA VAL A 190 16.13 -20.54 8.96
C VAL A 190 17.20 -20.05 7.98
N TYR A 191 17.80 -18.86 8.09
CA TYR A 191 18.89 -18.41 7.20
C TYR A 191 20.03 -19.44 7.05
N ARG A 192 20.41 -20.13 8.14
CA ARG A 192 21.39 -21.24 8.06
C ARG A 192 20.84 -22.47 7.36
N GLN A 193 19.56 -22.80 7.57
CA GLN A 193 18.84 -23.83 6.83
C GLN A 193 18.67 -23.45 5.36
N THR A 194 18.26 -22.24 5.02
CA THR A 194 18.17 -21.66 3.67
C THR A 194 19.52 -21.74 2.97
N LYS A 195 20.62 -21.33 3.64
CA LYS A 195 21.98 -21.49 3.10
C LYS A 195 22.32 -22.96 2.89
N ARG A 196 22.02 -23.86 3.83
CA ARG A 196 22.27 -25.32 3.66
C ARG A 196 21.37 -25.95 2.59
N ALA A 197 20.14 -25.48 2.45
CA ALA A 197 19.17 -25.89 1.45
C ALA A 197 19.68 -25.49 0.07
N LEU A 198 20.09 -24.23 -0.10
CA LEU A 198 20.85 -23.69 -1.24
C LEU A 198 21.95 -24.64 -1.73
N TRP A 199 22.75 -25.20 -0.80
CA TRP A 199 23.80 -26.16 -1.15
C TRP A 199 23.28 -27.57 -1.46
N SER A 200 22.17 -28.00 -0.86
CA SER A 200 21.53 -29.30 -1.14
C SER A 200 20.85 -29.37 -2.51
N TRP A 201 20.68 -28.23 -3.20
CA TRP A 201 20.01 -28.11 -4.50
C TRP A 201 20.71 -28.86 -5.64
N ARG A 202 21.96 -29.29 -5.46
CA ARG A 202 22.76 -30.02 -6.47
C ARG A 202 22.52 -31.53 -6.51
N ARG A 203 21.67 -32.10 -5.64
CA ARG A 203 21.39 -33.54 -5.66
C ARG A 203 20.34 -33.90 -6.72
N PRO A 204 20.54 -34.95 -7.54
CA PRO A 204 19.51 -35.49 -8.41
C PRO A 204 18.31 -35.90 -7.55
N GLN A 205 17.10 -35.43 -7.88
CA GLN A 205 15.88 -35.81 -7.16
C GLN A 205 14.92 -36.61 -8.02
N GLU A 206 14.39 -37.66 -7.37
CA GLU A 206 13.42 -38.63 -7.82
C GLU A 206 11.98 -38.08 -7.59
N SER A 207 11.13 -38.21 -8.62
CA SER A 207 9.76 -37.68 -8.80
C SER A 207 9.61 -36.21 -9.26
N ALA A 208 8.66 -35.98 -10.18
CA ALA A 208 8.36 -34.67 -10.76
C ALA A 208 7.71 -33.70 -9.75
N GLU A 209 6.88 -34.22 -8.84
CA GLU A 209 6.27 -33.43 -7.75
C GLU A 209 7.33 -32.91 -6.78
N LYS A 210 8.30 -33.77 -6.42
CA LYS A 210 9.42 -33.39 -5.55
C LYS A 210 10.29 -32.30 -6.19
N LYS A 211 10.50 -32.38 -7.52
CA LYS A 211 11.16 -31.32 -8.30
C LYS A 211 10.38 -30.01 -8.26
N ARG A 212 9.06 -30.03 -8.46
CA ARG A 212 8.21 -28.83 -8.38
C ARG A 212 8.25 -28.19 -7.00
N ARG A 213 8.13 -29.00 -5.93
CA ARG A 213 8.22 -28.54 -4.55
C ARG A 213 9.61 -27.94 -4.25
N ALA A 214 10.67 -28.60 -4.69
CA ALA A 214 12.02 -28.08 -4.54
C ALA A 214 12.22 -26.75 -5.29
N ALA A 215 11.62 -26.59 -6.47
CA ALA A 215 11.66 -25.32 -7.22
C ALA A 215 10.91 -24.19 -6.48
N LEU A 216 9.73 -24.47 -5.91
CA LEU A 216 9.00 -23.50 -5.09
C LEU A 216 9.80 -23.10 -3.85
N GLN A 217 10.35 -24.08 -3.13
CA GLN A 217 11.21 -23.83 -1.96
C GLN A 217 12.43 -22.98 -2.35
N ARG A 218 13.09 -23.31 -3.47
CA ARG A 218 14.26 -22.56 -3.98
C ARG A 218 13.95 -21.08 -4.19
N ARG A 219 12.82 -20.80 -4.84
CA ARG A 219 12.37 -19.44 -5.11
C ARG A 219 12.10 -18.70 -3.80
N GLN A 220 11.35 -19.31 -2.89
CA GLN A 220 11.03 -18.68 -1.61
C GLN A 220 12.28 -18.44 -0.76
N ASP A 221 13.18 -19.41 -0.69
CA ASP A 221 14.47 -19.31 0.00
C ASP A 221 15.30 -18.13 -0.52
N LEU A 222 15.33 -17.94 -1.85
CA LEU A 222 16.03 -16.81 -2.47
C LEU A 222 15.35 -15.48 -2.16
N ILE A 223 14.03 -15.39 -2.27
CA ILE A 223 13.26 -14.18 -1.92
C ILE A 223 13.56 -13.76 -0.50
N THR A 224 13.40 -14.69 0.47
CA THR A 224 13.66 -14.44 1.88
C THR A 224 15.11 -14.02 2.11
N ALA A 225 16.08 -14.69 1.49
CA ALA A 225 17.49 -14.33 1.62
C ALA A 225 17.81 -12.91 1.11
N LEU A 226 17.24 -12.52 -0.05
CA LEU A 226 17.43 -11.19 -0.62
C LEU A 226 16.76 -10.10 0.21
N GLN A 227 15.53 -10.33 0.69
CA GLN A 227 14.81 -9.42 1.57
C GLN A 227 15.56 -9.23 2.90
N CYS A 228 16.00 -10.32 3.55
CA CYS A 228 16.81 -10.24 4.76
C CYS A 228 18.15 -9.52 4.53
N ASN A 229 18.80 -9.72 3.38
CA ASN A 229 20.02 -9.01 3.02
C ASN A 229 19.77 -7.50 2.87
N PHE A 230 18.66 -7.11 2.21
CA PHE A 230 18.25 -5.71 2.13
C PHE A 230 18.05 -5.10 3.52
N ILE A 231 17.30 -5.78 4.40
CA ILE A 231 17.05 -5.33 5.78
C ILE A 231 18.37 -5.16 6.56
N HIS A 232 19.30 -6.11 6.44
CA HIS A 232 20.55 -6.04 7.19
C HIS A 232 21.52 -4.98 6.69
N LYS A 233 21.62 -4.81 5.37
CA LYS A 233 22.66 -3.96 4.76
C LYS A 233 22.19 -2.53 4.52
N ARG A 234 20.91 -2.33 4.18
CA ARG A 234 20.40 -1.04 3.72
C ARG A 234 19.47 -0.40 4.73
N MET A 235 18.66 -1.18 5.42
CA MET A 235 17.64 -0.64 6.32
C MET A 235 18.28 -0.10 7.60
N THR A 236 17.93 1.13 8.01
CA THR A 236 18.32 1.67 9.32
C THR A 236 17.38 1.16 10.43
N PRO A 237 17.75 1.30 11.72
CA PRO A 237 16.86 0.96 12.82
C PRO A 237 15.55 1.76 12.81
N ASP A 238 15.59 3.05 12.47
CA ASP A 238 14.41 3.93 12.42
C ASP A 238 13.47 3.53 11.28
N GLU A 239 14.02 3.22 10.10
CA GLU A 239 13.23 2.69 8.98
C GLU A 239 12.55 1.37 9.35
N ALA A 240 13.21 0.53 10.16
CA ALA A 240 12.62 -0.70 10.66
C ALA A 240 11.46 -0.43 11.64
N ALA A 241 11.56 0.63 12.44
CA ALA A 241 10.46 1.10 13.29
C ALA A 241 9.29 1.65 12.46
N ASP A 242 9.57 2.41 11.39
CA ASP A 242 8.55 2.89 10.44
C ASP A 242 7.77 1.75 9.79
N PHE A 243 8.48 0.69 9.38
CA PHE A 243 7.85 -0.49 8.81
C PHE A 243 6.94 -1.18 9.83
N ASP A 244 7.38 -1.34 11.08
CA ASP A 244 6.57 -1.96 12.14
C ASP A 244 5.35 -1.12 12.52
N ALA A 245 5.50 0.21 12.56
CA ALA A 245 4.40 1.15 12.76
C ALA A 245 3.38 1.06 11.62
N MET A 246 3.83 1.14 10.37
CA MET A 246 2.98 0.93 9.19
C MET A 246 2.25 -0.40 9.27
N TRP A 247 2.97 -1.48 9.56
CA TRP A 247 2.40 -2.83 9.62
C TRP A 247 1.31 -2.95 10.69
N THR A 248 1.57 -2.37 11.86
CA THR A 248 0.63 -2.36 12.98
C THR A 248 -0.64 -1.59 12.64
N VAL A 249 -0.50 -0.39 12.07
CA VAL A 249 -1.64 0.45 11.71
C VAL A 249 -2.44 -0.16 10.56
N LEU A 250 -1.76 -0.64 9.52
CA LEU A 250 -2.36 -1.35 8.39
C LEU A 250 -3.21 -2.53 8.89
N ARG A 251 -2.64 -3.39 9.74
CA ARG A 251 -3.37 -4.52 10.31
C ARG A 251 -4.62 -4.06 11.03
N MET A 252 -4.53 -3.07 11.93
CA MET A 252 -5.68 -2.61 12.70
C MET A 252 -6.78 -1.98 11.83
N ALA A 253 -6.40 -1.20 10.82
CA ALA A 253 -7.34 -0.59 9.87
C ALA A 253 -8.16 -1.65 9.11
N PHE A 254 -7.57 -2.82 8.84
CA PHE A 254 -8.20 -3.88 8.06
C PHE A 254 -8.72 -5.07 8.89
N GLN A 255 -8.31 -5.21 10.16
CA GLN A 255 -8.75 -6.28 11.06
C GLN A 255 -10.18 -6.09 11.57
N HIS A 256 -10.67 -4.85 11.65
CA HIS A 256 -12.03 -4.53 12.13
C HIS A 256 -13.15 -5.21 11.34
N HIS A 257 -12.95 -5.47 10.04
CA HIS A 257 -13.93 -6.21 9.24
C HIS A 257 -14.23 -7.60 9.80
N ARG A 258 -13.30 -8.22 10.52
CA ARG A 258 -13.48 -9.55 11.12
C ARG A 258 -14.40 -9.53 12.35
N TYR A 259 -14.34 -8.48 13.17
CA TYR A 259 -15.13 -8.40 14.40
C TYR A 259 -16.61 -8.09 14.13
N PHE A 260 -16.89 -7.33 13.06
CA PHE A 260 -18.26 -6.93 12.73
C PHE A 260 -18.92 -7.82 11.65
N ASN A 261 -18.15 -8.51 10.80
CA ASN A 261 -18.70 -9.54 9.91
C ASN A 261 -18.57 -10.93 10.55
N ILE A 262 -19.38 -11.15 11.58
CA ILE A 262 -19.59 -12.46 12.22
C ILE A 262 -20.11 -13.42 11.14
N GLY A 263 -19.25 -14.33 10.64
CA GLY A 263 -19.68 -15.40 9.74
C GLY A 263 -18.75 -15.72 8.57
N VAL A 264 -17.68 -14.96 8.36
CA VAL A 264 -16.72 -15.23 7.28
C VAL A 264 -15.45 -15.86 7.87
N PRO A 265 -15.28 -17.20 7.84
CA PRO A 265 -14.10 -17.89 8.39
C PRO A 265 -12.80 -17.65 7.59
N LEU A 266 -12.77 -16.71 6.63
CA LEU A 266 -11.86 -16.81 5.49
C LEU A 266 -10.41 -16.38 5.71
N PHE A 267 -10.03 -15.78 6.86
CA PHE A 267 -8.64 -15.35 7.02
C PHE A 267 -7.99 -15.74 8.34
N ASP A 268 -6.81 -16.34 8.21
CA ASP A 268 -5.91 -16.67 9.30
C ASP A 268 -4.98 -15.49 9.63
N TRP A 269 -5.52 -14.29 9.88
CA TRP A 269 -4.81 -13.33 10.75
C TRP A 269 -4.80 -13.82 12.22
N GLY A 270 -5.01 -15.13 12.46
CA GLY A 270 -5.25 -15.76 13.76
C GLY A 270 -6.55 -15.33 14.43
N LYS A 271 -7.04 -16.14 15.38
CA LYS A 271 -7.73 -15.55 16.52
C LYS A 271 -6.77 -14.54 17.16
N PRO A 272 -7.24 -13.45 17.78
CA PRO A 272 -6.39 -12.53 18.54
C PRO A 272 -5.90 -13.22 19.82
N ASP A 273 -5.34 -14.42 19.72
CA ASP A 273 -4.50 -14.93 20.78
C ASP A 273 -3.22 -14.12 20.72
N ARG A 274 -2.88 -13.48 21.85
CA ARG A 274 -1.80 -12.48 21.96
C ARG A 274 -0.43 -12.98 21.46
N ARG A 275 -0.31 -14.28 21.14
CA ARG A 275 0.94 -14.98 20.85
C ARG A 275 1.10 -15.48 19.41
N ASP A 276 0.12 -15.46 18.52
CA ASP A 276 0.31 -16.01 17.14
C ASP A 276 0.33 -14.92 16.06
N VAL A 277 -0.49 -13.89 16.21
CA VAL A 277 -0.66 -12.84 15.19
C VAL A 277 0.54 -11.89 15.13
N PHE A 278 1.23 -11.74 16.26
CA PHE A 278 2.47 -10.99 16.35
C PHE A 278 3.70 -11.80 15.91
N TRP A 279 3.59 -12.98 15.29
CA TRP A 279 4.79 -13.79 15.02
C TRP A 279 5.09 -13.97 13.53
N GLY A 280 4.50 -13.16 12.65
CA GLY A 280 4.74 -13.32 11.21
C GLY A 280 4.07 -14.57 10.62
N ASN A 281 3.33 -15.31 11.43
CA ASN A 281 2.83 -16.65 11.15
C ASN A 281 1.55 -16.73 10.30
N SER A 282 1.00 -15.58 9.88
CA SER A 282 -0.12 -15.57 8.95
C SER A 282 0.40 -15.65 7.51
N TRP A 283 -0.21 -16.49 6.69
CA TRP A 283 0.03 -16.49 5.24
C TRP A 283 -0.29 -15.13 4.60
N VAL A 284 -1.21 -14.36 5.20
CA VAL A 284 -1.55 -13.02 4.70
C VAL A 284 -0.36 -12.08 4.84
N ASN A 285 0.46 -12.27 5.88
CA ASN A 285 1.68 -11.48 6.06
C ASN A 285 2.63 -11.68 4.88
N TRP A 286 2.79 -12.94 4.45
CA TRP A 286 3.57 -13.24 3.26
C TRP A 286 2.94 -12.64 2.00
N TYR A 287 1.62 -12.75 1.82
CA TYR A 287 0.96 -12.25 0.62
C TYR A 287 1.15 -10.74 0.49
N VAL A 288 1.01 -10.00 1.59
CA VAL A 288 1.23 -8.55 1.60
C VAL A 288 2.70 -8.22 1.35
N LEU A 289 3.66 -8.94 1.94
CA LEU A 289 5.10 -8.77 1.64
C LEU A 289 5.42 -8.99 0.15
N ARG A 290 4.78 -9.98 -0.48
CA ARG A 290 4.96 -10.27 -1.90
C ARG A 290 4.26 -9.26 -2.81
N ALA A 291 3.06 -8.84 -2.45
CA ALA A 291 2.21 -8.01 -3.31
C ALA A 291 2.54 -6.51 -3.18
N GLY A 292 3.10 -6.09 -2.04
CA GLY A 292 3.55 -4.72 -1.81
C GLY A 292 2.44 -3.73 -1.48
N ALA A 293 2.78 -2.45 -1.52
CA ALA A 293 1.83 -1.36 -1.38
C ALA A 293 0.92 -1.24 -2.61
N SER A 294 1.42 -1.62 -3.79
CA SER A 294 0.68 -1.59 -5.05
C SER A 294 -0.62 -2.42 -5.01
N PHE A 295 -0.65 -3.50 -4.23
CA PHE A 295 -1.86 -4.28 -4.01
C PHE A 295 -2.96 -3.45 -3.37
N TRP A 296 -2.64 -2.75 -2.28
CA TRP A 296 -3.59 -1.90 -1.56
C TRP A 296 -4.07 -0.74 -2.43
N TRP A 297 -3.14 -0.11 -3.15
CA TRP A 297 -3.42 0.94 -4.12
C TRP A 297 -4.46 0.50 -5.16
N ARG A 298 -4.18 -0.59 -5.89
CA ARG A 298 -5.05 -1.06 -6.97
C ARG A 298 -6.40 -1.56 -6.48
N ASN A 299 -6.42 -2.24 -5.33
CA ASN A 299 -7.62 -2.93 -4.88
C ASN A 299 -8.58 -2.10 -4.03
N TYR A 300 -8.05 -1.22 -3.20
CA TYR A 300 -8.88 -0.46 -2.27
C TYR A 300 -9.14 0.95 -2.75
N TRP A 301 -8.17 1.57 -3.42
CA TRP A 301 -8.26 2.98 -3.71
C TRP A 301 -8.59 3.27 -5.17
N LEU A 302 -7.83 2.71 -6.11
CA LEU A 302 -8.05 2.97 -7.54
C LEU A 302 -9.47 2.58 -7.97
N LYS A 303 -9.98 1.46 -7.46
CA LYS A 303 -11.36 1.03 -7.70
C LYS A 303 -12.39 1.99 -7.07
N SER A 304 -12.09 2.54 -5.89
CA SER A 304 -12.96 3.52 -5.21
C SER A 304 -13.03 4.85 -5.96
N ILE A 305 -11.90 5.39 -6.43
CA ILE A 305 -11.88 6.60 -7.26
C ILE A 305 -12.65 6.36 -8.55
N ARG A 306 -12.37 5.26 -9.26
CA ARG A 306 -12.99 5.00 -10.56
C ARG A 306 -14.50 4.82 -10.45
N VAL A 307 -14.97 4.22 -9.35
CA VAL A 307 -16.40 4.16 -9.03
C VAL A 307 -16.97 5.56 -8.75
N ALA A 308 -16.26 6.40 -7.99
CA ALA A 308 -16.68 7.78 -7.72
C ALA A 308 -16.69 8.67 -8.98
N ALA A 309 -15.74 8.46 -9.90
CA ALA A 309 -15.65 9.17 -11.17
C ALA A 309 -16.70 8.69 -12.19
N ALA A 310 -17.03 7.39 -12.20
CA ALA A 310 -18.05 6.82 -13.07
C ALA A 310 -19.49 7.03 -12.55
N GLY A 311 -19.66 7.14 -11.23
CA GLY A 311 -20.91 7.48 -10.56
C GLY A 311 -21.17 8.97 -10.68
N GLY A 312 -21.82 9.38 -11.78
CA GLY A 312 -22.15 10.77 -12.05
C GLY A 312 -22.75 11.48 -10.83
N SER A 313 -22.20 12.67 -10.55
CA SER A 313 -22.65 13.66 -9.57
C SER A 313 -24.15 13.54 -9.27
N THR A 314 -24.50 12.89 -8.16
CA THR A 314 -25.78 13.18 -7.52
C THR A 314 -25.71 14.66 -7.12
N SER A 315 -26.75 15.42 -7.44
CA SER A 315 -26.83 16.90 -7.44
C SER A 315 -26.42 17.63 -6.15
N THR A 316 -25.99 16.93 -5.11
CA THR A 316 -25.52 17.47 -3.84
C THR A 316 -24.02 17.75 -3.78
N GLY A 317 -23.21 17.47 -4.82
CA GLY A 317 -21.84 17.96 -4.96
C GLY A 317 -20.82 17.50 -3.91
N HIS A 318 -21.28 16.82 -2.86
CA HIS A 318 -20.44 16.13 -1.90
C HIS A 318 -20.15 14.75 -2.50
N LEU A 319 -18.97 14.61 -3.11
CA LEU A 319 -18.29 13.33 -3.24
C LEU A 319 -18.02 12.84 -1.81
N LEU A 320 -19.06 12.38 -1.11
CA LEU A 320 -18.88 11.44 -0.03
C LEU A 320 -18.26 10.25 -0.72
N LEU A 321 -16.95 10.10 -0.52
CA LEU A 321 -16.31 8.80 -0.58
C LEU A 321 -17.16 7.93 0.34
N GLU A 322 -18.24 7.34 -0.20
CA GLU A 322 -19.21 6.60 0.59
C GLU A 322 -18.39 5.61 1.38
N ASP A 323 -18.57 5.65 2.69
CA ASP A 323 -17.74 4.94 3.63
C ASP A 323 -17.82 3.45 3.27
N PHE A 324 -16.89 2.96 2.43
CA PHE A 324 -16.92 1.63 1.82
C PHE A 324 -16.92 0.52 2.88
N THR A 325 -16.63 0.90 4.12
CA THR A 325 -16.61 0.08 5.33
C THR A 325 -17.94 0.02 6.07
N LYS A 326 -18.85 0.98 5.86
CA LYS A 326 -20.22 0.84 6.36
C LYS A 326 -20.85 -0.30 5.56
N PRO A 327 -21.24 -1.41 6.22
CA PRO A 327 -22.05 -2.42 5.54
C PRO A 327 -23.22 -1.66 4.94
N SER A 328 -23.53 -1.94 3.67
CA SER A 328 -24.68 -1.36 2.99
C SER A 328 -25.83 -1.31 4.01
N THR A 329 -26.14 -0.11 4.49
CA THR A 329 -27.36 0.15 5.25
C THR A 329 -28.55 0.15 4.30
N GLY A 330 -28.37 -0.44 3.11
CA GLY A 330 -29.36 -0.90 2.17
C GLY A 330 -30.48 -1.54 2.93
N SER A 331 -31.46 -0.69 3.20
CA SER A 331 -32.79 -1.02 3.59
C SER A 331 -32.83 -2.05 4.72
N LYS A 332 -32.97 -1.57 5.96
CA LYS A 332 -34.05 -2.13 6.78
C LYS A 332 -35.32 -1.92 5.97
N ARG A 333 -35.55 -2.78 4.97
CA ARG A 333 -36.80 -2.93 4.27
C ARG A 333 -37.66 -3.43 5.40
N LYS A 334 -38.34 -2.47 6.04
CA LYS A 334 -39.32 -2.65 7.09
C LYS A 334 -40.14 -3.81 6.56
N ARG A 335 -39.94 -5.02 7.11
CA ARG A 335 -40.73 -6.19 6.78
C ARG A 335 -42.13 -5.78 7.19
N SER A 336 -42.86 -5.17 6.26
CA SER A 336 -44.28 -4.93 6.40
C SER A 336 -44.85 -6.33 6.51
N LYS A 337 -45.13 -6.70 7.75
CA LYS A 337 -45.78 -7.95 8.12
C LYS A 337 -47.23 -7.81 7.67
N GLY A 338 -47.44 -8.05 6.40
CA GLY A 338 -48.71 -8.07 5.69
C GLY A 338 -48.34 -8.54 4.30
N GLY A 339 -48.49 -9.82 3.96
CA GLY A 339 -49.68 -10.62 4.09
C GLY A 339 -50.09 -10.91 2.65
N GLY A 340 -50.02 -12.19 2.24
CA GLY A 340 -50.52 -12.63 0.95
C GLY A 340 -49.45 -12.93 -0.10
N GLY A 341 -49.43 -14.20 -0.53
CA GLY A 341 -48.59 -14.83 -1.54
C GLY A 341 -48.23 -13.98 -2.76
N GLY A 342 -46.96 -14.09 -3.13
CA GLY A 342 -46.43 -13.65 -4.42
C GLY A 342 -44.98 -14.07 -4.49
N GLY A 343 -44.71 -15.23 -5.09
CA GLY A 343 -43.36 -15.74 -5.35
C GLY A 343 -42.64 -14.86 -6.36
N GLY A 344 -42.06 -13.75 -5.90
CA GLY A 344 -41.14 -12.93 -6.66
C GLY A 344 -39.72 -13.24 -6.23
N GLY A 345 -38.92 -13.81 -7.13
CA GLY A 345 -37.50 -14.02 -6.93
C GLY A 345 -36.81 -12.69 -6.66
N GLY A 346 -36.63 -12.37 -5.38
CA GLY A 346 -35.82 -11.24 -4.95
C GLY A 346 -34.38 -11.53 -5.31
N GLU A 347 -33.95 -10.98 -6.44
CA GLU A 347 -32.56 -10.98 -6.88
C GLU A 347 -31.71 -10.41 -5.73
N GLN A 348 -30.99 -11.29 -5.05
CA GLN A 348 -30.04 -10.87 -4.03
C GLN A 348 -29.04 -9.98 -4.72
N GLN A 349 -29.12 -8.68 -4.43
CA GLN A 349 -28.17 -7.70 -4.89
C GLN A 349 -26.82 -8.08 -4.28
N LYS A 350 -26.04 -8.89 -5.01
CA LYS A 350 -24.69 -9.26 -4.64
C LYS A 350 -23.96 -7.95 -4.41
N ASP A 351 -23.33 -7.83 -3.24
CA ASP A 351 -22.51 -6.67 -2.93
C ASP A 351 -21.39 -6.61 -4.00
N THR A 352 -21.57 -5.75 -5.00
CA THR A 352 -20.67 -5.62 -6.16
C THR A 352 -19.40 -4.85 -5.79
N ARG A 353 -19.26 -4.46 -4.52
CA ARG A 353 -18.08 -3.76 -4.03
C ARG A 353 -16.84 -4.62 -4.30
N PRO A 354 -15.87 -4.11 -5.07
CA PRO A 354 -14.64 -4.82 -5.28
C PRO A 354 -13.87 -4.83 -3.97
N THR A 355 -13.98 -5.93 -3.24
CA THR A 355 -13.12 -6.12 -2.09
C THR A 355 -11.79 -6.65 -2.60
N GLY A 356 -10.68 -5.97 -2.32
CA GLY A 356 -9.35 -6.57 -2.49
C GLY A 356 -9.24 -7.95 -1.80
N TRP A 357 -10.10 -8.19 -0.81
CA TRP A 357 -10.33 -9.47 -0.17
C TRP A 357 -10.74 -10.61 -1.10
N ALA A 358 -11.51 -10.35 -2.16
CA ALA A 358 -11.84 -11.39 -3.14
C ALA A 358 -10.58 -11.87 -3.89
N GLU A 359 -9.67 -10.95 -4.22
CA GLU A 359 -8.39 -11.29 -4.86
C GLU A 359 -7.47 -12.03 -3.89
N ILE A 360 -7.40 -11.61 -2.62
CA ILE A 360 -6.64 -12.32 -1.58
C ILE A 360 -7.20 -13.74 -1.38
N ASN A 361 -8.53 -13.89 -1.30
CA ASN A 361 -9.21 -15.18 -1.19
C ASN A 361 -8.96 -16.08 -2.40
N LEU A 362 -9.05 -15.52 -3.61
CA LEU A 362 -8.76 -16.26 -4.83
C LEU A 362 -7.29 -16.73 -4.82
N ALA A 363 -6.37 -15.84 -4.43
CA ALA A 363 -4.96 -16.16 -4.31
C ALA A 363 -4.68 -17.23 -3.24
N TRP A 364 -5.46 -17.27 -2.16
CA TRP A 364 -5.42 -18.35 -1.17
C TRP A 364 -5.84 -19.69 -1.78
N HIS A 365 -7.01 -19.73 -2.43
CA HIS A 365 -7.58 -20.96 -2.96
C HIS A 365 -6.79 -21.57 -4.13
N ILE A 366 -6.05 -20.75 -4.88
CA ILE A 366 -5.18 -21.22 -5.97
C ILE A 366 -3.91 -21.90 -5.42
N ARG A 367 -3.48 -21.59 -4.19
CA ARG A 367 -2.24 -22.13 -3.62
C ARG A 367 -2.44 -23.50 -3.00
N THR A 368 -1.43 -24.34 -3.18
CA THR A 368 -1.37 -25.61 -2.42
C THR A 368 -1.03 -25.33 -0.97
N ARG A 369 -1.48 -26.20 -0.06
CA ARG A 369 -1.13 -26.11 1.38
C ARG A 369 0.38 -26.07 1.59
N GLU A 370 1.13 -26.88 0.84
CA GLU A 370 2.59 -26.91 0.93
C GLU A 370 3.22 -25.57 0.54
N GLN A 371 2.74 -24.96 -0.54
CA GLN A 371 3.21 -23.65 -0.96
C GLN A 371 2.96 -22.60 0.13
N ILE A 372 1.78 -22.60 0.75
CA ILE A 372 1.44 -21.71 1.87
C ILE A 372 2.40 -21.90 3.05
N GLU A 373 2.73 -23.15 3.42
CA GLU A 373 3.65 -23.44 4.52
C GLU A 373 5.08 -22.93 4.24
N ILE A 374 5.56 -23.11 3.00
CA ILE A 374 6.86 -22.61 2.53
C ILE A 374 6.91 -21.08 2.58
N GLU A 375 5.90 -20.43 2.00
CA GLU A 375 5.74 -18.99 1.92
C GLU A 375 5.64 -18.35 3.33
N ARG A 376 4.85 -18.97 4.22
CA ARG A 376 4.71 -18.56 5.62
C ARG A 376 6.05 -18.55 6.37
N ALA A 377 6.84 -19.62 6.26
CA ALA A 377 8.14 -19.71 6.92
C ALA A 377 9.11 -18.62 6.43
N GLY A 378 9.05 -18.30 5.13
CA GLY A 378 9.83 -17.20 4.55
C GLY A 378 9.46 -15.84 5.11
N ALA A 379 8.16 -15.55 5.30
CA ALA A 379 7.70 -14.30 5.89
C ALA A 379 8.06 -14.18 7.38
N GLU A 380 7.89 -15.25 8.16
CA GLU A 380 8.29 -15.28 9.58
C GLU A 380 9.75 -14.84 9.76
N GLU A 381 10.64 -15.32 8.89
CA GLU A 381 12.05 -14.94 8.91
C GLU A 381 12.28 -13.45 8.58
N VAL A 382 11.57 -12.91 7.58
CA VAL A 382 11.65 -11.49 7.22
C VAL A 382 11.22 -10.62 8.40
N PHE A 383 10.07 -10.91 9.01
CA PHE A 383 9.58 -10.17 10.19
C PHE A 383 10.51 -10.30 11.40
N ALA A 384 11.05 -11.49 11.66
CA ALA A 384 12.04 -11.68 12.72
C ALA A 384 13.30 -10.84 12.48
N THR A 385 13.72 -10.73 11.22
CA THR A 385 14.87 -9.93 10.81
C THR A 385 14.62 -8.43 11.01
N ILE A 386 13.45 -7.93 10.62
CA ILE A 386 13.04 -6.53 10.83
C ILE A 386 13.04 -6.20 12.33
N ARG A 387 12.43 -7.03 13.17
CA ARG A 387 12.42 -6.81 14.63
C ARG A 387 13.80 -6.81 15.24
N GLN A 388 14.67 -7.69 14.76
CA GLN A 388 16.04 -7.68 15.24
C GLN A 388 16.76 -6.39 14.84
N ARG A 389 16.45 -5.85 13.65
CA ARG A 389 17.00 -4.58 13.18
C ARG A 389 16.50 -3.39 13.99
N MET A 390 15.25 -3.44 14.46
CA MET A 390 14.66 -2.46 15.37
C MET A 390 15.25 -2.47 16.78
N LYS A 391 16.05 -3.47 17.19
CA LYS A 391 16.59 -3.49 18.56
C LYS A 391 17.46 -2.25 18.81
N GLY A 392 16.98 -1.38 19.70
CA GLY A 392 17.62 -0.10 20.03
C GLY A 392 17.13 1.09 19.20
N ALA A 393 16.23 0.87 18.24
CA ALA A 393 15.46 1.95 17.64
C ALA A 393 14.36 2.40 18.61
N HIS A 394 14.00 3.67 18.55
CA HIS A 394 12.82 4.13 19.26
C HIS A 394 11.57 3.49 18.66
N VAL A 395 10.70 2.98 19.52
CA VAL A 395 9.43 2.43 19.06
C VAL A 395 8.52 3.60 18.72
N VAL A 396 8.21 3.77 17.43
CA VAL A 396 7.15 4.69 16.99
C VAL A 396 5.84 4.16 17.56
N ARG A 397 5.32 4.85 18.59
CA ARG A 397 4.05 4.48 19.22
C ARG A 397 2.97 5.46 18.80
N LEU A 398 1.76 4.93 18.64
CA LEU A 398 0.58 5.77 18.51
C LEU A 398 0.38 6.53 19.83
N PRO A 399 -0.04 7.81 19.79
CA PRO A 399 -0.42 8.52 21.00
C PRO A 399 -1.60 7.77 21.64
N THR A 400 -1.58 7.68 22.96
CA THR A 400 -2.73 7.20 23.73
C THR A 400 -3.90 8.15 23.54
N PHE A 401 -5.12 7.68 23.84
CA PHE A 401 -6.32 8.51 23.74
C PHE A 401 -6.18 9.82 24.52
N ASP A 402 -5.66 9.73 25.74
CA ASP A 402 -5.52 10.87 26.64
C ASP A 402 -4.46 11.85 26.13
N GLU A 403 -3.36 11.35 25.56
CA GLU A 403 -2.34 12.17 24.88
C GLU A 403 -2.91 12.86 23.65
N TYR A 404 -3.65 12.14 22.80
CA TYR A 404 -4.30 12.73 21.63
C TYR A 404 -5.34 13.78 22.04
N ARG A 405 -6.17 13.50 23.05
CA ARG A 405 -7.18 14.44 23.54
C ARG A 405 -6.56 15.67 24.20
N ALA A 406 -5.46 15.50 24.93
CA ALA A 406 -4.70 16.61 25.49
C ALA A 406 -4.08 17.49 24.39
N MET A 407 -3.52 16.86 23.35
CA MET A 407 -2.97 17.56 22.18
C MET A 407 -4.04 18.35 21.42
N VAL A 408 -5.21 17.75 21.15
CA VAL A 408 -6.34 18.42 20.51
C VAL A 408 -6.85 19.60 21.35
N ARG A 409 -6.97 19.43 22.68
CA ARG A 409 -7.35 20.53 23.58
C ARG A 409 -6.33 21.66 23.56
N SER A 410 -5.03 21.33 23.57
CA SER A 410 -3.95 22.30 23.48
C SER A 410 -4.03 23.11 22.18
N LEU A 411 -4.26 22.45 21.04
CA LEU A 411 -4.43 23.13 19.73
C LEU A 411 -5.65 24.02 19.68
N ARG A 412 -6.72 23.64 20.38
CA ARG A 412 -7.93 24.45 20.48
C ARG A 412 -7.83 25.58 21.51
N GLY A 413 -6.71 25.71 22.21
CA GLY A 413 -6.54 26.64 23.33
C GLY A 413 -7.42 26.31 24.55
N GLU A 414 -8.03 25.12 24.58
CA GLU A 414 -8.90 24.64 25.66
C GLU A 414 -8.03 24.20 26.85
N GLY A 415 -7.63 25.15 27.69
CA GLY A 415 -6.87 24.84 28.92
C GLY A 415 -5.84 25.90 29.33
N SER A 416 -5.59 26.91 28.49
CA SER A 416 -4.74 28.04 28.85
C SER A 416 -5.56 29.13 29.54
N THR A 417 -5.91 28.92 30.82
CA THR A 417 -6.52 29.99 31.65
C THR A 417 -5.49 30.81 32.42
N THR A 418 -4.19 30.54 32.24
CA THR A 418 -3.12 31.25 32.93
C THR A 418 -2.17 31.87 31.92
N ALA A 419 -2.19 33.21 31.87
CA ALA A 419 -1.38 34.07 31.01
C ALA A 419 0.13 34.06 31.37
N SER A 420 0.78 32.89 31.41
CA SER A 420 2.23 32.80 31.50
C SER A 420 2.80 32.63 30.08
N GLN A 421 3.36 33.71 29.58
CA GLN A 421 3.74 33.96 28.19
C GLN A 421 5.02 33.24 27.73
N ASP A 422 5.47 32.22 28.46
CA ASP A 422 6.77 31.60 28.19
C ASP A 422 6.77 30.17 28.73
N LYS A 423 6.47 29.19 27.87
CA LYS A 423 6.81 27.78 28.06
C LYS A 423 6.54 27.03 26.76
N ASP A 424 7.59 26.36 26.30
CA ASP A 424 7.60 25.33 25.26
C ASP A 424 6.22 24.79 24.90
N ASP A 425 5.87 24.97 23.63
CA ASP A 425 4.66 24.45 23.01
C ASP A 425 4.41 23.00 23.49
N PRO A 426 3.37 22.77 24.31
CA PRO A 426 3.04 21.44 24.81
C PRO A 426 2.95 20.43 23.67
N LEU A 427 2.53 20.89 22.49
CA LEU A 427 2.46 20.11 21.27
C LEU A 427 3.83 19.53 20.86
N LYS A 428 4.88 20.36 20.88
CA LYS A 428 6.24 19.92 20.55
C LYS A 428 6.74 18.86 21.53
N ARG A 429 6.39 18.97 22.82
CA ARG A 429 6.71 17.93 23.81
C ARG A 429 5.93 16.65 23.57
N TYR A 430 4.66 16.73 23.17
CA TYR A 430 3.84 15.54 22.90
C TYR A 430 4.22 14.82 21.59
N CYS A 431 4.49 15.55 20.50
CA CYS A 431 5.08 14.98 19.28
C CYS A 431 6.43 14.30 19.57
N ALA A 432 7.28 14.92 20.39
CA ALA A 432 8.52 14.30 20.87
C ALA A 432 8.30 13.03 21.73
N THR A 433 7.14 12.84 22.36
CA THR A 433 6.82 11.58 23.08
C THR A 433 6.25 10.48 22.18
N MET A 434 5.89 10.77 20.92
CA MET A 434 5.51 9.77 19.92
C MET A 434 6.72 9.03 19.36
N THR A 435 7.90 9.62 19.47
CA THR A 435 9.19 9.14 18.96
C THR A 435 10.13 8.58 20.03
N VAL A 436 9.75 8.51 21.32
CA VAL A 436 10.68 8.08 22.38
C VAL A 436 10.06 7.07 23.36
N LEU A 437 10.44 5.80 23.20
CA LEU A 437 10.66 4.80 24.27
C LEU A 437 11.88 3.95 23.93
#